data_AF-A0A3P6REB4-F1
#
_entry.id   AF-A0A3P6REB4-F1
#
_cell.length_a   1.000
_cell.length_b   1.000
_cell.length_c   1.000
_cell.angle_alpha   90.00
_cell.angle_beta   90.00
_cell.angle_gamma   90.00
#
_symmetry.space_group_name_H-M   'P 1'
#
loop_
_entity.id
_entity.type
_entity.pdbx_description
1 polymer ?
#
loop_
_entity_poly.entity_id
_entity_poly.type
_entity_poly.pdbx_seq_one_letter_code
_entity_poly.pdbx_strand_id
1 'polypeptide(L)'
;MATVSMIMVTICALTTNSTVFVGFYFADPKNWLTAGFFKNGISGVLKGASIYLCAYIGIETLSFLLEETKSPRKRLPCIVPLLVFAFTIIMFFSNMIFTLVGDVSKYPSDMLVPDMFDTLRIPSAKYVMTVGSVCGLSGTMLAIFVPATRLLSSMSSDSLLPLSLLAHTSKKRGVPYHAVLLCAILTSSMIILESSSLLNIIAFTTPLRSILLGCLVYDQRYRPNTVGLLRETAPYRNMHHKQYKMQSVASYSDDKDSSSATISRLFIIS
;
A
#
# COMPACT_ATOMS: atom_id res chain seq x y z
N MET A 1 13.92 -6.72 2.20
CA MET A 1 12.66 -5.95 2.07
C MET A 1 11.56 -6.58 2.91
N ALA A 2 11.12 -7.81 2.61
CA ALA A 2 10.04 -8.47 3.35
C ALA A 2 10.29 -8.56 4.86
N THR A 3 11.50 -8.91 5.31
CA THR A 3 11.84 -8.98 6.74
C THR A 3 11.71 -7.63 7.45
N VAL A 4 12.18 -6.54 6.82
CA VAL A 4 12.07 -5.18 7.36
C VAL A 4 10.61 -4.77 7.46
N SER A 5 9.81 -5.02 6.42
CA SER A 5 8.36 -4.73 6.44
C SER A 5 7.63 -5.54 7.52
N MET A 6 7.97 -6.82 7.72
CA MET A 6 7.38 -7.65 8.78
C MET A 6 7.74 -7.12 10.17
N ILE A 7 8.99 -6.68 10.39
CA ILE A 7 9.42 -6.08 11.65
C ILE A 7 8.64 -4.78 11.91
N MET A 8 8.54 -3.89 10.93
CA MET A 8 7.82 -2.62 11.07
C MET A 8 6.33 -2.82 11.38
N VAL A 9 5.68 -3.79 10.73
CA VAL A 9 4.28 -4.14 10.99
C VAL A 9 4.11 -4.72 12.40
N THR A 10 5.03 -5.58 12.83
CA THR A 10 4.98 -6.18 14.17
C THR A 10 5.11 -5.12 15.26
N ILE A 11 6.04 -4.16 15.08
CA ILE A 11 6.21 -3.02 15.99
C ILE A 11 4.93 -2.19 16.03
N CYS A 12 4.39 -1.81 14.86
CA CYS A 12 3.15 -1.01 14.78
C CYS A 12 1.96 -1.70 15.46
N ALA A 13 1.81 -3.01 15.25
CA ALA A 13 0.76 -3.80 15.90
C ALA A 13 0.95 -3.82 17.43
N LEU A 14 2.18 -4.03 17.92
CA LEU A 14 2.46 -4.05 19.35
C LEU A 14 2.18 -2.69 20.02
N THR A 15 2.65 -1.60 19.40
CA THR A 15 2.42 -0.23 19.91
C THR A 15 0.95 0.15 19.88
N THR A 16 0.22 -0.26 18.84
CA THR A 16 -1.23 0.01 18.73
C THR A 16 -1.99 -0.72 19.83
N ASN A 17 -1.76 -2.02 20.01
CA ASN A 17 -2.39 -2.80 21.07
C ASN A 17 -2.07 -2.26 22.47
N SER A 18 -0.81 -1.88 22.71
CA SER A 18 -0.40 -1.26 23.97
C SER A 18 -1.14 0.05 24.24
N THR A 19 -1.29 0.90 23.22
CA THR A 19 -1.92 2.22 23.36
C THR A 19 -3.43 2.09 23.55
N VAL A 20 -4.07 1.15 22.84
CA VAL A 20 -5.49 0.82 23.01
C VAL A 20 -5.75 0.30 24.42
N PHE A 21 -4.86 -0.53 24.97
CA PHE A 21 -4.97 -1.02 26.34
C PHE A 21 -4.86 0.11 27.38
N VAL A 22 -3.91 1.03 27.20
CA VAL A 22 -3.80 2.24 28.04
C VAL A 22 -5.05 3.10 27.90
N GLY A 23 -5.52 3.35 26.68
CA GLY A 23 -6.74 4.12 26.43
C GLY A 23 -7.96 3.52 27.12
N PHE A 24 -8.10 2.19 27.13
CA PHE A 24 -9.19 1.51 27.82
C PHE A 24 -9.20 1.79 29.33
N TYR A 25 -8.02 1.87 29.96
CA TYR A 25 -7.91 2.17 31.39
C TYR A 25 -8.37 3.59 31.76
N PHE A 26 -8.18 4.55 30.86
CA PHE A 26 -8.57 5.96 31.04
C PHE A 26 -9.92 6.31 30.41
N ALA A 27 -10.63 5.32 29.85
CA ALA A 27 -11.91 5.53 29.19
C ALA A 27 -13.00 5.86 30.20
N ASP A 28 -13.56 7.09 30.16
CA ASP A 28 -14.71 7.47 30.98
C ASP A 28 -15.95 7.70 30.08
N PRO A 29 -17.02 6.89 30.22
CA PRO A 29 -18.28 7.08 29.48
C PRO A 29 -18.91 8.46 29.67
N LYS A 30 -18.59 9.17 30.76
CA LYS A 30 -19.07 10.55 31.01
C LYS A 30 -18.56 11.54 29.97
N ASN A 31 -17.41 11.28 29.33
CA ASN A 31 -16.89 12.12 28.27
C ASN A 31 -17.84 12.16 27.06
N TRP A 32 -18.51 11.06 26.72
CA TRP A 32 -19.52 11.03 25.65
C TRP A 32 -20.78 11.83 25.98
N LEU A 33 -21.21 11.78 27.24
CA LEU A 33 -22.36 12.55 27.71
C LEU A 33 -22.04 14.06 27.70
N THR A 34 -20.83 14.42 28.12
CA THR A 34 -20.37 15.81 28.18
C THR A 34 -20.11 16.40 26.79
N ALA A 35 -19.49 15.62 25.90
CA ALA A 35 -19.21 16.03 24.52
C ALA A 35 -20.47 16.09 23.64
N GLY A 36 -21.57 15.45 24.07
CA GLY A 36 -22.79 15.31 23.29
C GLY A 36 -22.57 14.38 22.10
N PHE A 37 -22.77 13.08 22.30
CA PHE A 37 -22.58 12.00 21.30
C PHE A 37 -23.08 12.32 19.88
N PHE A 38 -24.12 13.15 19.76
CA PHE A 38 -24.73 13.53 18.49
C PHE A 38 -24.83 15.05 18.25
N LYS A 39 -23.83 15.83 18.71
CA LYS A 39 -23.84 17.31 18.62
C LYS A 39 -23.99 17.84 17.18
N ASN A 40 -23.30 17.23 16.22
CA ASN A 40 -23.28 17.69 14.82
C ASN A 40 -24.36 17.04 13.95
N GLY A 41 -25.27 16.27 14.55
CA GLY A 41 -26.34 15.57 13.84
C GLY A 41 -25.85 14.61 12.75
N ILE A 42 -26.76 14.31 11.81
CA ILE A 42 -26.49 13.44 10.66
C ILE A 42 -25.42 14.04 9.74
N SER A 43 -25.38 15.38 9.62
CA SER A 43 -24.40 16.09 8.79
C SER A 43 -22.96 15.82 9.27
N GLY A 44 -22.73 15.84 10.59
CA GLY A 44 -21.45 15.50 11.19
C GLY A 44 -21.05 14.04 10.96
N VAL A 45 -22.01 13.11 11.09
CA VAL A 45 -21.77 11.68 10.82
C VAL A 45 -21.37 11.46 9.36
N LEU A 46 -22.06 12.10 8.41
CA LEU A 46 -21.76 11.94 7.00
C LEU A 46 -20.38 12.52 6.63
N LYS A 47 -20.02 13.68 7.20
CA LYS A 47 -18.69 14.28 7.01
C LYS A 47 -17.59 13.39 7.59
N GLY A 48 -17.79 12.87 8.80
CA GLY A 48 -16.86 11.94 9.44
C GLY A 48 -16.72 10.63 8.67
N ALA A 49 -17.84 10.07 8.18
CA ALA A 49 -17.84 8.85 7.38
C ALA A 49 -17.04 9.01 6.08
N SER A 50 -17.15 10.16 5.40
CA SER A 50 -16.36 10.46 4.20
C SER A 50 -14.84 10.43 4.47
N ILE A 51 -14.40 11.08 5.55
CA ILE A 51 -12.98 11.08 5.95
C ILE A 51 -12.56 9.67 6.42
N TYR A 52 -13.44 8.95 7.11
CA TYR A 52 -13.16 7.60 7.60
C TYR A 52 -12.95 6.59 6.46
N LEU A 53 -13.61 6.75 5.31
CA LEU A 53 -13.38 5.92 4.13
C LEU A 53 -11.92 5.97 3.64
N CYS A 54 -11.20 7.08 3.87
CA CYS A 54 -9.77 7.20 3.54
C CYS A 54 -8.90 6.18 4.29
N ALA A 55 -9.33 5.69 5.44
CA ALA A 55 -8.60 4.65 6.19
C ALA A 55 -8.50 3.33 5.42
N TYR A 56 -9.36 3.10 4.43
CA TYR A 56 -9.44 1.86 3.65
C TYR A 56 -8.64 1.86 2.35
N ILE A 57 -7.89 2.95 2.04
CA ILE A 57 -7.06 3.06 0.82
C ILE A 57 -6.04 1.90 0.71
N GLY A 58 -5.63 1.30 1.83
CA GLY A 58 -4.69 0.19 1.85
C GLY A 58 -5.20 -1.11 1.19
N ILE A 59 -6.51 -1.30 1.03
CA ILE A 59 -7.05 -2.53 0.42
C ILE A 59 -6.62 -2.67 -1.04
N GLU A 60 -6.48 -1.56 -1.78
CA GLU A 60 -6.00 -1.59 -3.16
C GLU A 60 -4.57 -2.15 -3.26
N THR A 61 -3.76 -1.88 -2.23
CA THR A 61 -2.39 -2.37 -2.15
C THR A 61 -2.36 -3.89 -1.99
N LEU A 62 -3.34 -4.47 -1.28
CA LEU A 62 -3.48 -5.92 -1.15
C LEU A 62 -3.57 -6.60 -2.52
N SER A 63 -4.30 -6.01 -3.47
CA SER A 63 -4.47 -6.57 -4.82
C SER A 63 -3.14 -6.73 -5.56
N PHE A 64 -2.23 -5.77 -5.42
CA PHE A 64 -0.89 -5.88 -6.01
C PHE A 64 -0.04 -6.97 -5.34
N LEU A 65 -0.16 -7.16 -4.02
CA LEU A 65 0.51 -8.26 -3.34
C LEU A 65 -0.10 -9.63 -3.68
N LEU A 66 -1.37 -9.68 -4.08
CA LEU A 66 -2.00 -10.92 -4.52
C LEU A 66 -1.40 -11.45 -5.83
N GLU A 67 -0.87 -10.58 -6.69
CA GLU A 67 -0.12 -10.99 -7.89
C GLU A 67 1.16 -11.76 -7.52
N GLU A 68 1.81 -11.38 -6.42
CA GLU A 68 3.01 -12.04 -5.90
C GLU A 68 2.68 -13.29 -5.03
N THR A 69 1.40 -13.55 -4.77
CA THR A 69 0.96 -14.61 -3.86
C THR A 69 0.81 -15.97 -4.56
N LYS A 70 1.29 -17.04 -3.93
CA LYS A 70 1.12 -18.42 -4.43
C LYS A 70 -0.36 -18.84 -4.42
N SER A 71 -0.93 -18.99 -5.61
CA SER A 71 -2.32 -19.42 -5.87
C SER A 71 -3.41 -18.44 -5.39
N PRO A 72 -3.50 -17.24 -5.99
CA PRO A 72 -4.44 -16.19 -5.56
C PRO A 72 -5.89 -16.64 -5.70
N ARG A 73 -6.24 -17.37 -6.79
CA ARG A 73 -7.62 -17.80 -7.10
C ARG A 73 -8.33 -18.57 -5.97
N LYS A 74 -7.58 -19.31 -5.14
CA LYS A 74 -8.15 -20.06 -4.01
C LYS A 74 -8.16 -19.26 -2.70
N ARG A 75 -7.21 -18.35 -2.50
CA ARG A 75 -7.04 -17.61 -1.23
C ARG A 75 -7.82 -16.31 -1.19
N LEU A 76 -7.94 -15.64 -2.34
CA LEU A 76 -8.59 -14.34 -2.50
C LEU A 76 -10.03 -14.26 -1.96
N PRO A 77 -10.95 -15.21 -2.25
CA PRO A 77 -12.33 -15.11 -1.77
C PRO A 77 -12.47 -15.21 -0.25
N CYS A 78 -11.52 -15.84 0.44
CA CYS A 78 -11.55 -15.96 1.91
C CYS A 78 -10.77 -14.84 2.59
N ILE A 79 -9.62 -14.44 2.04
CA ILE A 79 -8.69 -13.55 2.74
C ILE A 79 -9.14 -12.09 2.71
N VAL A 80 -9.77 -11.66 1.61
CA VAL A 80 -10.24 -10.28 1.46
C VAL A 80 -11.33 -9.94 2.47
N PRO A 81 -12.47 -10.67 2.56
CA PRO A 81 -13.51 -10.34 3.53
C PRO A 81 -13.02 -10.47 4.98
N LEU A 82 -12.17 -11.47 5.27
CA LEU A 82 -11.60 -11.66 6.61
C LEU A 82 -10.72 -10.48 7.03
N LEU A 83 -9.84 -10.01 6.12
CA LEU A 83 -8.96 -8.89 6.41
C LEU A 83 -9.76 -7.59 6.60
N VAL A 84 -10.71 -7.32 5.71
CA VAL A 84 -11.57 -6.12 5.81
C VAL A 84 -12.37 -6.15 7.11
N PHE A 85 -13.02 -7.27 7.42
CA PHE A 85 -13.80 -7.40 8.65
C PHE A 85 -12.94 -7.22 9.91
N ALA A 86 -11.78 -7.89 9.99
CA ALA A 86 -10.88 -7.74 11.12
C ALA A 86 -10.39 -6.29 11.29
N PHE A 87 -10.03 -5.64 10.19
CA PHE A 87 -9.60 -4.24 10.19
C PHE A 87 -10.73 -3.30 10.64
N THR A 88 -11.95 -3.49 10.14
CA THR A 88 -13.12 -2.71 10.56
C THR A 88 -13.36 -2.82 12.06
N ILE A 89 -13.27 -4.03 12.62
CA ILE A 89 -13.46 -4.26 14.06
C ILE A 89 -12.37 -3.56 14.89
N ILE A 90 -11.10 -3.69 14.51
CA ILE A 90 -9.97 -3.05 15.22
C ILE A 90 -10.12 -1.53 15.18
N MET A 91 -10.47 -0.96 14.03
CA MET A 91 -10.67 0.48 13.89
C MET A 91 -11.88 0.97 14.67
N PHE A 92 -12.99 0.22 14.68
CA PHE A 92 -14.17 0.55 15.47
C PHE A 92 -13.84 0.62 16.97
N PHE A 93 -13.20 -0.41 17.53
CA PHE A 93 -12.83 -0.43 18.95
C PHE A 93 -11.81 0.66 19.30
N SER A 94 -10.81 0.88 18.44
CA SER A 94 -9.79 1.92 18.66
C SER A 94 -10.42 3.31 18.69
N ASN A 95 -11.28 3.65 17.73
CA ASN A 95 -11.97 4.94 17.71
C ASN A 95 -12.90 5.11 18.91
N MET A 96 -13.62 4.05 19.29
CA MET A 96 -14.45 4.06 20.49
C MET A 96 -13.62 4.44 21.72
N ILE A 97 -12.51 3.75 21.95
CA ILE A 97 -11.62 3.98 23.09
C ILE A 97 -11.04 5.39 23.06
N PHE A 98 -10.47 5.84 21.94
CA PHE A 98 -9.91 7.20 21.83
C PHE A 98 -10.96 8.30 22.08
N THR A 99 -12.21 8.09 21.68
CA THR A 99 -13.29 9.05 21.92
C THR A 99 -13.73 9.07 23.40
N LEU A 100 -13.54 7.98 24.16
CA LEU A 100 -13.81 7.95 25.61
C LEU A 100 -12.68 8.54 26.45
N VAL A 101 -11.45 8.45 25.97
CA VAL A 101 -10.23 8.82 26.71
C VAL A 101 -10.19 10.33 27.05
N GLY A 102 -10.78 11.19 26.22
CA GLY A 102 -10.81 12.62 26.47
C GLY A 102 -11.99 13.33 25.84
N ASP A 103 -12.23 14.57 26.28
CA ASP A 103 -13.33 15.40 25.79
C ASP A 103 -13.00 15.93 24.38
N VAL A 104 -13.51 15.23 23.37
CA VAL A 104 -13.26 15.52 21.94
C VAL A 104 -13.69 16.94 21.55
N SER A 105 -14.58 17.58 22.30
CA SER A 105 -14.99 18.97 22.03
C SER A 105 -13.89 20.01 22.31
N LYS A 106 -12.85 19.65 23.07
CA LYS A 106 -11.78 20.57 23.49
C LYS A 106 -10.51 20.41 22.67
N TYR A 107 -10.44 19.40 21.81
CA TYR A 107 -9.25 19.16 20.99
C TYR A 107 -9.26 20.04 19.73
N PRO A 108 -8.13 20.68 19.39
CA PRO A 108 -8.01 21.39 18.12
C PRO A 108 -8.10 20.40 16.95
N SER A 109 -8.54 20.89 15.80
CA SER A 109 -8.73 20.07 14.58
C SER A 109 -7.46 19.36 14.10
N ASP A 110 -6.31 19.94 14.42
CA ASP A 110 -5.00 19.51 13.90
C ASP A 110 -4.22 18.67 14.91
N MET A 111 -4.88 18.26 16.01
CA MET A 111 -4.25 17.49 17.06
C MET A 111 -3.94 16.07 16.60
N LEU A 112 -2.69 15.66 16.77
CA LEU A 112 -2.28 14.28 16.53
C LEU A 112 -2.72 13.40 17.72
N VAL A 113 -3.06 12.14 17.44
CA VAL A 113 -3.52 11.21 18.47
C VAL A 113 -2.49 11.00 19.61
N PRO A 114 -1.16 10.91 19.36
CA PRO A 114 -0.18 10.84 20.44
C PRO A 114 -0.19 12.03 21.39
N ASP A 115 -0.52 13.24 20.91
CA ASP A 115 -0.58 14.44 21.75
C ASP A 115 -1.76 14.41 22.71
N MET A 116 -2.78 13.58 22.45
CA MET A 116 -3.89 13.40 23.39
C MET A 116 -3.40 12.83 24.72
N PHE A 117 -2.39 11.95 24.70
CA PHE A 117 -1.79 11.40 25.91
C PHE A 117 -1.00 12.41 26.74
N ASP A 118 -0.59 13.52 26.13
CA ASP A 118 0.04 14.63 26.84
C ASP A 118 -0.99 15.35 27.73
N THR A 119 -2.21 15.51 27.22
CA THR A 119 -3.32 16.12 27.98
C THR A 119 -3.74 15.28 29.19
N LEU A 120 -3.48 13.97 29.15
CA LEU A 120 -3.74 13.02 30.23
C LEU A 120 -2.57 12.89 31.21
N ARG A 121 -1.45 13.59 30.96
CA ARG A 121 -0.20 13.50 31.73
C ARG A 121 0.42 12.09 31.74
N ILE A 122 0.32 11.36 30.62
CA ILE A 122 0.92 10.02 30.45
C ILE A 122 2.00 10.08 29.36
N PRO A 123 3.21 10.60 29.68
CA PRO A 123 4.26 10.79 28.68
C PRO A 123 4.75 9.46 28.09
N SER A 124 4.73 8.37 28.87
CA SER A 124 5.15 7.03 28.40
C SER A 124 4.28 6.53 27.24
N ALA A 125 2.96 6.69 27.32
CA ALA A 125 2.03 6.30 26.27
C ALA A 125 2.21 7.17 25.01
N LYS A 126 2.46 8.48 25.18
CA LYS A 126 2.79 9.39 24.07
C LYS A 126 4.00 8.88 23.28
N TYR A 127 5.12 8.58 23.94
CA TYR A 127 6.33 8.12 23.24
C TYR A 127 6.12 6.79 22.52
N VAL A 128 5.48 5.81 23.18
CA VAL A 128 5.17 4.52 22.57
C VAL A 128 4.29 4.67 21.33
N MET A 129 3.26 5.51 21.42
CA MET A 129 2.37 5.77 20.29
C MET A 129 3.09 6.50 19.15
N THR A 130 3.87 7.55 19.44
CA THR A 130 4.63 8.30 18.43
C THR A 130 5.60 7.41 17.67
N VAL A 131 6.35 6.55 18.37
CA VAL A 131 7.27 5.59 17.73
C VAL A 131 6.49 4.61 16.84
N GLY A 132 5.36 4.11 17.34
CA GLY A 132 4.45 3.26 16.58
C GLY A 132 3.91 3.92 15.31
N SER A 133 3.45 5.17 15.43
CA SER A 133 2.91 5.95 14.32
C SER A 133 3.97 6.24 13.26
N VAL A 134 5.18 6.65 13.64
CA VAL A 134 6.28 6.89 12.67
C VAL A 134 6.67 5.61 11.93
N CYS A 135 6.76 4.50 12.66
CA CYS A 135 7.03 3.16 12.11
C CYS A 135 5.91 2.70 11.16
N GLY A 136 4.64 2.88 11.55
CA GLY A 136 3.48 2.52 10.73
C GLY A 136 3.33 3.37 9.48
N LEU A 137 3.51 4.69 9.60
CA LEU A 137 3.42 5.64 8.47
C LEU A 137 4.55 5.41 7.46
N SER A 138 5.78 5.21 7.92
CA SER A 138 6.91 4.89 7.03
C SER A 138 6.72 3.55 6.31
N GLY A 139 6.22 2.52 7.00
CA GLY A 139 5.87 1.24 6.39
C GLY A 139 4.78 1.37 5.33
N THR A 140 3.74 2.13 5.62
CA THR A 140 2.61 2.38 4.69
C THR A 140 3.07 3.18 3.47
N MET A 141 3.93 4.18 3.66
CA MET A 141 4.52 4.96 2.58
C MET A 141 5.28 4.06 1.60
N LEU A 142 6.13 3.15 2.10
CA LEU A 142 6.83 2.17 1.27
C LEU A 142 5.85 1.22 0.55
N ALA A 143 4.80 0.77 1.25
CA ALA A 143 3.81 -0.16 0.70
C ALA A 143 3.05 0.42 -0.50
N ILE A 144 2.77 1.73 -0.50
CA ILE A 144 2.07 2.42 -1.61
C ILE A 144 3.06 2.83 -2.71
N PHE A 145 4.30 3.19 -2.35
CA PHE A 145 5.28 3.71 -3.29
C PHE A 145 5.79 2.64 -4.27
N VAL A 146 5.97 1.39 -3.80
CA VAL A 146 6.41 0.27 -4.65
C VAL A 146 5.43 -0.03 -5.80
N PRO A 147 4.13 -0.28 -5.57
CA PRO A 147 3.18 -0.52 -6.66
C PRO A 147 2.97 0.71 -7.54
N ALA A 148 2.98 1.93 -6.98
CA ALA A 148 2.83 3.16 -7.76
C ALA A 148 3.93 3.31 -8.84
N THR A 149 5.19 3.06 -8.47
CA THR A 149 6.33 3.17 -9.41
C THR A 149 6.32 2.06 -10.47
N ARG A 150 5.85 0.85 -10.12
CA ARG A 150 5.66 -0.26 -11.06
C ARG A 150 4.55 0.03 -12.06
N LEU A 151 3.42 0.57 -11.58
CA LEU A 151 2.30 0.95 -12.44
C LEU A 151 2.72 2.03 -13.43
N LEU A 152 3.42 3.07 -12.96
CA LEU A 152 3.90 4.15 -13.81
C LEU A 152 4.90 3.67 -14.88
N SER A 153 5.80 2.74 -14.51
CA SER A 153 6.73 2.13 -15.47
C SER A 153 6.00 1.29 -16.52
N SER A 154 4.96 0.55 -16.13
CA SER A 154 4.19 -0.28 -17.05
C SER A 154 3.42 0.58 -18.05
N MET A 155 2.77 1.66 -17.57
CA MET A 155 2.09 2.64 -18.44
C MET A 155 3.03 3.35 -19.42
N SER A 156 4.28 3.60 -19.02
CA SER A 156 5.31 4.17 -19.90
C SER A 156 5.78 3.17 -20.96
N SER A 157 5.92 1.88 -20.61
CA SER A 157 6.24 0.81 -21.57
C SER A 157 5.14 0.60 -22.60
N ASP A 158 3.87 0.76 -22.20
CA ASP A 158 2.71 0.70 -23.09
C ASP A 158 2.56 1.95 -23.98
N SER A 159 3.50 2.90 -23.91
CA SER A 159 3.50 4.18 -24.65
C SER A 159 2.27 5.07 -24.40
N LEU A 160 1.51 4.80 -23.33
CA LEU A 160 0.38 5.61 -22.87
C LEU A 160 0.83 6.97 -22.33
N LEU A 161 2.10 7.06 -21.90
CA LEU A 161 2.73 8.29 -21.45
C LEU A 161 3.87 8.66 -22.42
N PRO A 162 3.98 9.92 -22.86
CA PRO A 162 4.99 10.37 -23.83
C PRO A 162 6.44 10.31 -23.30
N LEU A 163 6.62 9.87 -22.06
CA LEU A 163 7.90 9.79 -21.36
C LEU A 163 8.55 8.43 -21.59
N SER A 164 9.06 8.17 -22.80
CA SER A 164 9.81 6.95 -23.14
C SER A 164 11.02 6.70 -22.20
N LEU A 165 11.56 7.77 -21.61
CA LEU A 165 12.65 7.71 -20.62
C LEU A 165 12.26 6.98 -19.31
N LEU A 166 10.97 6.93 -18.96
CA LEU A 166 10.50 6.25 -17.76
C LEU A 166 10.43 4.72 -17.93
N ALA A 167 10.33 4.22 -19.16
CA ALA A 167 10.36 2.80 -19.48
C ALA A 167 11.77 2.19 -19.37
N HIS A 168 12.81 3.02 -19.28
CA HIS A 168 14.18 2.54 -19.18
C HIS A 168 14.48 2.00 -17.77
N THR A 169 14.39 0.68 -17.64
CA THR A 169 14.70 -0.06 -16.41
C THR A 169 16.21 -0.32 -16.29
N SER A 170 16.75 -0.16 -15.08
CA SER A 170 18.19 -0.37 -14.85
C SER A 170 18.56 -1.86 -14.98
N LYS A 171 19.50 -2.17 -15.89
CA LYS A 171 19.94 -3.51 -16.32
C LYS A 171 20.42 -4.43 -15.18
N LYS A 172 20.80 -3.88 -14.02
CA LYS A 172 21.31 -4.64 -12.85
C LYS A 172 20.27 -4.94 -11.77
N ARG A 173 19.19 -4.16 -11.66
CA ARG A 173 18.21 -4.27 -10.54
C ARG A 173 16.78 -4.46 -11.00
N GLY A 174 16.47 -4.25 -12.28
CA GLY A 174 15.11 -4.31 -12.81
C GLY A 174 14.16 -3.24 -12.23
N VAL A 175 14.70 -2.24 -11.52
CA VAL A 175 13.92 -1.17 -10.89
C VAL A 175 13.88 0.06 -11.82
N PRO A 176 12.71 0.66 -12.09
CA PRO A 176 12.58 1.86 -12.92
C PRO A 176 12.99 3.11 -12.14
N TYR A 177 14.29 3.43 -12.16
CA TYR A 177 14.86 4.54 -11.37
C TYR A 177 14.25 5.91 -11.74
N HIS A 178 14.03 6.18 -13.03
CA HIS A 178 13.44 7.45 -13.48
C HIS A 178 11.98 7.61 -13.03
N ALA A 179 11.19 6.52 -13.01
CA ALA A 179 9.82 6.53 -12.51
C ALA A 179 9.79 6.79 -11.00
N VAL A 180 10.71 6.17 -10.24
CA VAL A 180 10.90 6.41 -8.81
C VAL A 180 11.23 7.89 -8.53
N LEU A 181 12.17 8.47 -9.27
CA LEU A 181 12.58 9.85 -9.09
C LEU A 181 11.43 10.82 -9.40
N LEU A 182 10.70 10.60 -10.50
CA LEU A 182 9.54 11.41 -10.86
C LEU A 182 8.46 11.35 -9.77
N CYS A 183 8.11 10.14 -9.30
CA CYS A 183 7.17 9.97 -8.21
C CYS A 183 7.63 10.70 -6.94
N ALA A 184 8.92 10.58 -6.57
CA ALA A 184 9.47 11.25 -5.41
C ALA A 184 9.37 12.77 -5.51
N ILE A 185 9.74 13.36 -6.66
CA ILE A 185 9.65 14.81 -6.90
C ILE A 185 8.19 15.27 -6.82
N LEU A 186 7.27 14.55 -7.44
CA LEU A 186 5.84 14.88 -7.40
C LEU A 186 5.31 14.81 -5.96
N THR A 187 5.61 13.76 -5.21
CA THR A 187 5.19 13.64 -3.81
C THR A 187 5.83 14.69 -2.90
N SER A 188 7.09 15.06 -3.17
CA SER A 188 7.79 16.11 -2.41
C SER A 188 7.20 17.48 -2.71
N SER A 189 6.76 17.75 -3.94
CA SER A 189 6.09 19.01 -4.30
C SER A 189 4.78 19.19 -3.53
N MET A 190 4.07 18.09 -3.25
CA MET A 190 2.82 18.12 -2.47
C MET A 190 3.00 18.55 -1.01
N ILE A 191 4.23 18.60 -0.48
CA ILE A 191 4.49 19.08 0.90
C ILE A 191 4.16 20.57 1.07
N ILE A 192 4.11 21.32 -0.03
CA ILE A 192 3.80 22.76 -0.03
C ILE A 192 2.30 22.98 0.28
N LEU A 193 1.45 21.98 0.06
CA LEU A 193 0.02 22.07 0.33
C LEU A 193 -0.29 21.81 1.81
N GLU A 194 -1.35 22.46 2.28
CA GLU A 194 -1.89 22.25 3.63
C GLU A 194 -2.44 20.82 3.80
N SER A 195 -2.20 20.21 4.96
CA SER A 195 -2.62 18.84 5.26
C SER A 195 -4.14 18.65 5.17
N SER A 196 -4.93 19.66 5.55
CA SER A 196 -6.40 19.65 5.45
C SER A 196 -6.88 19.53 3.99
N SER A 197 -6.23 20.25 3.08
CA SER A 197 -6.52 20.22 1.64
C SER A 197 -6.15 18.87 1.03
N LEU A 198 -5.00 18.30 1.42
CA LEU A 198 -4.58 16.98 0.98
C LEU A 198 -5.58 15.89 1.42
N LEU A 199 -6.05 15.94 2.67
CA LEU A 199 -7.05 15.02 3.18
C LEU A 199 -8.37 15.12 2.41
N ASN A 200 -8.81 16.33 2.06
CA ASN A 200 -10.03 16.52 1.27
C ASN A 200 -9.90 15.95 -0.14
N ILE A 201 -8.75 16.12 -0.79
CA ILE A 201 -8.47 15.51 -2.11
C ILE A 201 -8.50 13.99 -2.00
N ILE A 202 -7.91 13.42 -0.95
CA ILE A 202 -7.92 11.97 -0.70
C ILE A 202 -9.35 11.47 -0.46
N ALA A 203 -10.13 12.16 0.37
CA ALA A 203 -11.52 11.81 0.66
C ALA A 203 -12.42 11.87 -0.57
N PHE A 204 -12.15 12.78 -1.49
CA PHE A 204 -12.87 12.85 -2.76
C PHE A 204 -12.43 11.75 -3.75
N THR A 205 -11.12 11.46 -3.84
CA THR A 205 -10.57 10.53 -4.85
C THR A 205 -10.78 9.05 -4.51
N THR A 206 -10.80 8.69 -3.22
CA THR A 206 -10.97 7.30 -2.74
C THR A 206 -12.30 6.66 -3.19
N PRO A 207 -13.47 7.28 -2.97
CA PRO A 207 -14.75 6.72 -3.44
C PRO A 207 -14.82 6.72 -4.97
N LEU A 208 -14.27 7.73 -5.66
CA LEU A 208 -14.23 7.76 -7.12
C LEU A 208 -13.44 6.59 -7.71
N ARG A 209 -12.28 6.23 -7.12
CA ARG A 209 -11.55 5.02 -7.51
C ARG A 209 -12.37 3.76 -7.30
N SER A 210 -13.04 3.64 -6.16
CA SER A 210 -13.87 2.46 -5.85
C SER A 210 -15.04 2.32 -6.84
N ILE A 211 -15.70 3.42 -7.21
CA ILE A 211 -16.76 3.43 -8.21
C ILE A 211 -16.21 3.04 -9.58
N LEU A 212 -15.07 3.62 -10.00
CA LEU A 212 -14.43 3.28 -11.26
C LEU A 212 -14.04 1.80 -11.33
N LEU A 213 -13.45 1.26 -10.27
CA LEU A 213 -13.14 -0.17 -10.14
C LEU A 213 -14.42 -1.02 -10.24
N GLY A 214 -15.50 -0.61 -9.59
CA GLY A 214 -16.81 -1.26 -9.70
C GLY A 214 -17.35 -1.27 -11.14
N CYS A 215 -17.28 -0.14 -11.84
CA CYS A 215 -17.66 -0.02 -13.24
C CYS A 215 -16.79 -0.89 -14.15
N LEU A 216 -15.47 -0.95 -13.90
CA LEU A 216 -14.55 -1.80 -14.67
C LEU A 216 -14.85 -3.28 -14.47
N VAL A 217 -15.10 -3.71 -13.23
CA VAL A 217 -15.50 -5.10 -12.93
C VAL A 217 -16.86 -5.42 -13.55
N TYR A 218 -17.80 -4.47 -13.52
CA TYR A 218 -19.09 -4.60 -14.17
C TYR A 218 -18.94 -4.76 -15.69
N ASP A 219 -18.17 -3.89 -16.36
CA ASP A 219 -17.93 -3.98 -17.80
C ASP A 219 -17.22 -5.29 -18.18
N GLN A 220 -16.20 -5.71 -17.42
CA GLN A 220 -15.54 -7.00 -17.63
C GLN A 220 -16.48 -8.20 -17.52
N ARG A 221 -17.48 -8.14 -16.64
CA ARG A 221 -18.47 -9.22 -16.50
C ARG A 221 -19.37 -9.35 -17.72
N TYR A 222 -19.65 -8.25 -18.42
CA TYR A 222 -20.52 -8.22 -19.61
C TYR A 222 -19.75 -8.30 -20.94
N ARG A 223 -18.48 -7.86 -20.98
CA ARG A 223 -17.61 -7.88 -22.16
C ARG A 223 -16.30 -8.66 -21.91
N PRO A 224 -16.36 -9.99 -21.71
CA PRO A 224 -15.18 -10.80 -21.40
C PRO A 224 -14.14 -10.88 -22.54
N ASN A 225 -14.47 -10.41 -23.75
CA ASN A 225 -13.65 -10.55 -24.95
C ASN A 225 -12.74 -9.34 -25.26
N THR A 226 -12.89 -8.21 -24.56
CA THR A 226 -12.19 -6.96 -24.93
C THR A 226 -10.85 -6.77 -24.21
N VAL A 227 -10.66 -7.37 -23.03
CA VAL A 227 -9.43 -7.25 -22.22
C VAL A 227 -8.97 -8.65 -21.82
N GLY A 228 -7.93 -9.16 -22.48
CA GLY A 228 -7.50 -10.57 -22.49
C GLY A 228 -6.94 -11.16 -21.19
N LEU A 229 -7.24 -10.63 -19.99
CA LEU A 229 -6.63 -11.07 -18.73
C LEU A 229 -6.99 -12.53 -18.33
N LEU A 230 -8.18 -13.02 -18.70
CA LEU A 230 -8.54 -14.43 -18.44
C LEU A 230 -7.97 -15.40 -19.49
N ARG A 231 -7.59 -14.92 -20.68
CA ARG A 231 -7.03 -15.76 -21.76
C ARG A 231 -5.49 -15.75 -21.77
N GLU A 232 -4.84 -14.73 -21.20
CA GLU A 232 -3.38 -14.60 -21.18
C GLU A 232 -2.63 -15.59 -20.28
N THR A 233 -3.28 -16.28 -19.33
CA THR A 233 -2.57 -17.19 -18.41
C THR A 233 -2.03 -18.46 -19.07
N ALA A 234 -2.50 -18.85 -20.27
CA ALA A 234 -1.98 -20.02 -20.99
C ALA A 234 -0.93 -19.69 -22.10
N PRO A 235 -1.12 -18.68 -22.97
CA PRO A 235 -0.18 -18.39 -24.04
C PRO A 235 1.07 -17.60 -23.60
N TYR A 236 1.00 -16.72 -22.58
CA TYR A 236 2.19 -15.99 -22.11
C TYR A 236 3.15 -16.84 -21.27
N ARG A 237 2.64 -17.89 -20.61
CA ARG A 237 3.50 -18.91 -19.96
C ARG A 237 4.46 -19.53 -20.97
N ASN A 238 3.98 -19.79 -22.19
CA ASN A 238 4.80 -20.36 -23.25
C ASN A 238 5.77 -19.35 -23.85
N MET A 239 5.43 -18.06 -23.93
CA MET A 239 6.34 -17.01 -24.43
C MET A 239 7.51 -16.77 -23.47
N HIS A 240 7.26 -16.62 -22.16
CA HIS A 240 8.34 -16.53 -21.17
C HIS A 240 9.17 -17.81 -21.10
N HIS A 241 8.54 -18.98 -21.19
CA HIS A 241 9.28 -20.25 -21.20
C HIS A 241 10.09 -20.44 -22.49
N LYS A 242 9.63 -19.91 -23.63
CA LYS A 242 10.34 -19.95 -24.92
C LYS A 242 11.47 -18.93 -24.97
N GLN A 243 11.29 -17.72 -24.40
CA GLN A 243 12.36 -16.74 -24.22
C GLN A 243 13.42 -17.25 -23.23
N TYR A 244 13.04 -17.82 -22.09
CA TYR A 244 13.98 -18.41 -21.13
C TYR A 244 14.73 -19.62 -21.73
N LYS A 245 14.04 -20.46 -22.53
CA LYS A 245 14.66 -21.61 -23.21
C LYS A 245 15.55 -21.18 -24.39
N MET A 246 15.20 -20.12 -25.13
CA MET A 246 16.07 -19.56 -26.17
C MET A 246 17.32 -18.89 -25.56
N GLN A 247 17.17 -18.21 -24.42
CA GLN A 247 18.28 -17.57 -23.72
C GLN A 247 19.20 -18.59 -23.04
N SER A 248 18.65 -19.67 -22.47
CA SER A 248 19.45 -20.77 -21.92
C SER A 248 20.15 -21.60 -23.01
N VAL A 249 19.52 -21.79 -24.16
CA VAL A 249 20.13 -22.49 -25.31
C VAL A 249 21.25 -21.62 -25.91
N ALA A 250 21.03 -20.31 -26.07
CA ALA A 250 22.06 -19.39 -26.55
C ALA A 250 23.30 -19.35 -25.64
N SER A 251 23.10 -19.30 -24.32
CA SER A 251 24.21 -19.35 -23.34
C SER A 251 24.92 -20.71 -23.29
N TYR A 252 24.24 -21.83 -23.55
CA TYR A 252 24.86 -23.16 -23.58
C TYR A 252 25.68 -23.41 -24.87
N SER A 253 25.30 -22.78 -25.99
CA SER A 253 26.08 -22.81 -27.22
C SER A 253 27.35 -21.94 -27.15
N ASP A 254 27.29 -20.76 -26.53
CA ASP A 254 28.47 -19.88 -26.35
C ASP A 254 29.55 -20.53 -25.45
N ASP A 255 29.15 -21.27 -24.40
CA ASP A 255 30.10 -21.97 -23.51
C ASP A 255 30.80 -23.15 -24.20
N LYS A 256 30.13 -23.83 -25.15
CA LYS A 256 30.74 -24.94 -25.91
C LYS A 256 31.73 -24.45 -26.98
N ASP A 257 31.44 -23.36 -27.68
CA ASP A 257 32.38 -22.79 -28.66
C ASP A 257 33.59 -22.14 -27.99
N SER A 258 33.41 -21.51 -26.82
CA SER A 258 34.52 -20.96 -26.02
C SER A 258 35.43 -22.06 -25.42
N SER A 259 34.85 -23.17 -24.96
CA SER A 259 35.63 -24.30 -24.44
C SER A 259 36.37 -25.07 -25.54
N SER A 260 35.75 -25.24 -26.73
CA SER A 260 36.41 -25.90 -27.87
C SER A 260 37.54 -25.04 -28.46
N ALA A 261 37.40 -23.71 -28.50
CA ALA A 261 38.46 -22.80 -28.96
C ALA A 261 39.66 -22.74 -27.99
N THR A 262 39.41 -22.93 -26.68
CA THR A 262 40.47 -22.91 -25.66
C THR A 262 41.26 -24.23 -25.64
N ILE A 263 40.61 -25.37 -25.87
CA ILE A 263 41.28 -26.69 -25.95
C ILE A 263 42.14 -26.80 -27.22
N SER A 264 41.71 -26.26 -28.37
CA SER A 264 42.54 -26.22 -29.58
C SER A 264 43.73 -25.27 -29.50
N ARG A 265 43.70 -24.24 -28.64
CA ARG A 265 44.85 -23.33 -28.44
C ARG A 265 45.86 -23.85 -27.40
N LEU A 266 45.44 -24.72 -26.48
CA LEU A 266 46.35 -25.33 -25.50
C LEU A 266 47.20 -26.47 -26.09
N PHE A 267 46.77 -27.08 -27.20
CA PHE A 267 47.49 -28.18 -27.86
C PHE A 267 48.53 -27.74 -28.92
N ILE A 268 48.72 -26.42 -29.12
CA ILE A 268 49.64 -25.86 -30.13
C ILE A 268 50.92 -25.25 -29.49
N ILE A 269 51.08 -25.33 -28.16
CA ILE A 269 52.25 -24.74 -27.46
C ILE A 269 52.92 -25.73 -26.49
N SER A 270 53.09 -26.99 -26.89
CA SER A 270 54.05 -27.88 -26.21
C SER A 270 54.76 -28.79 -27.18
#